data_AF-X1M0C2-F1
#
_entry.id   AF-X1M0C2-F1
#
_cell.length_a   1.000
_cell.length_b   1.000
_cell.length_c   1.000
_cell.angle_alpha   90.00
_cell.angle_beta   90.00
_cell.angle_gamma   90.00
#
_symmetry.space_group_name_H-M   'P 1'
#
loop_
_entity.id
_entity.type
_entity.pdbx_description
1 polymer ?
#
loop_
_entity_poly.entity_id
_entity_poly.type
_entity_poly.pdbx_seq_one_letter_code
_entity_poly.pdbx_strand_id
1 'polypeptide(L)'
;TSGLLVETLFARSFSIVVLPALGGDTIRRLIYEKEPEVTDMERSVKGEVISSTFDQPPDNHIQVAELVLQRAKRLVEHGKDVLILLDSVTRLARAYNLSIPASGRVLSGGVDSSALFPPKRFFGAARNIEDGGSLTILATALIETGSRMDDVIFEEFKGTGNMEINLDR
;
A
#
# COMPACT_ATOMS: atom_id res chain seq x y z
N THR A 1 -3.01 24.78 3.40
CA THR A 1 -2.72 23.98 4.62
C THR A 1 -2.96 22.48 4.45
N SER A 2 -3.39 21.99 3.28
CA SER A 2 -3.60 20.56 2.99
C SER A 2 -2.37 19.84 2.38
N GLY A 3 -1.38 20.56 1.86
CA GLY A 3 -0.20 19.96 1.20
C GLY A 3 0.84 19.35 2.15
N LEU A 4 0.99 19.92 3.36
CA LEU A 4 2.00 19.47 4.33
C LEU A 4 1.73 18.07 4.89
N LEU A 5 0.46 17.66 4.97
CA LEU A 5 0.08 16.33 5.45
C LEU A 5 0.54 15.25 4.48
N VAL A 6 0.42 15.47 3.17
CA VAL A 6 0.86 14.50 2.17
C VAL A 6 2.40 14.39 2.16
N GLU A 7 3.15 15.48 2.30
CA GLU A 7 4.62 15.41 2.28
C GLU A 7 5.23 14.77 3.53
N THR A 8 4.60 14.89 4.70
CA THR A 8 5.12 14.34 5.96
C THR A 8 4.75 12.85 6.15
N LEU A 9 3.89 12.29 5.31
CA LEU A 9 3.24 10.99 5.52
C LEU A 9 4.15 9.76 5.33
N PHE A 10 5.31 9.88 4.68
CA PHE A 10 5.92 8.77 3.91
C PHE A 10 7.32 8.28 4.35
N ALA A 11 7.83 8.72 5.51
CA ALA A 11 9.26 8.60 5.78
C ALA A 11 9.70 7.26 6.43
N ARG A 12 8.92 6.66 7.35
CA ARG A 12 9.48 5.65 8.28
C ARG A 12 8.68 4.39 8.56
N SER A 13 7.34 4.41 8.41
CA SER A 13 6.49 3.24 8.65
C SER A 13 5.87 2.68 7.37
N PHE A 14 5.46 1.40 7.37
CA PHE A 14 4.56 0.86 6.35
C PHE A 14 3.12 1.16 6.79
N SER A 15 2.40 1.95 6.00
CA SER A 15 1.06 2.41 6.36
C SER A 15 0.05 2.12 5.27
N ILE A 16 -1.13 1.66 5.67
CA ILE A 16 -2.29 1.49 4.80
C ILE A 16 -3.46 2.25 5.42
N VAL A 17 -3.93 3.28 4.72
CA VAL A 17 -5.12 4.03 5.12
C VAL A 17 -6.29 3.54 4.30
N VAL A 18 -7.38 3.17 4.96
CA VAL A 18 -8.63 2.76 4.34
C VAL A 18 -9.70 3.79 4.63
N LEU A 19 -10.22 4.40 3.57
CA LEU A 19 -11.29 5.37 3.64
C LEU A 19 -12.56 4.77 3.03
N PRO A 20 -13.65 4.58 3.80
CA PRO A 20 -14.95 4.40 3.20
C PRO A 20 -15.33 5.71 2.52
N ALA A 21 -15.70 5.69 1.24
CA ALA A 21 -16.25 6.88 0.63
C ALA A 21 -17.63 7.14 1.25
N LEU A 22 -17.69 8.23 2.03
CA LEU A 22 -18.92 8.86 2.54
C LEU A 22 -19.74 8.02 3.55
N GLY A 23 -19.57 8.34 4.84
CA GLY A 23 -20.68 8.29 5.82
C GLY A 23 -20.90 7.02 6.65
N GLY A 24 -19.87 6.23 6.95
CA GLY A 24 -19.98 5.07 7.86
C GLY A 24 -19.08 5.15 9.09
N ASP A 25 -19.61 4.78 10.26
CA ASP A 25 -18.86 4.66 11.52
C ASP A 25 -17.68 3.70 11.35
N THR A 26 -16.48 4.20 11.63
CA THR A 26 -15.22 3.45 11.48
C THR A 26 -14.78 2.88 12.83
N ILE A 27 -14.78 1.55 12.98
CA ILE A 27 -14.36 0.84 14.21
C ILE A 27 -12.91 0.32 14.10
N ARG A 28 -12.04 0.98 14.87
CA ARG A 28 -10.84 0.59 15.67
C ARG A 28 -9.89 -0.57 15.25
N ARG A 29 -8.72 -0.17 14.70
CA ARG A 29 -7.32 -0.21 15.20
C ARG A 29 -6.71 -1.53 15.75
N LEU A 30 -5.66 -2.03 15.07
CA LEU A 30 -4.59 -2.89 15.61
C LEU A 30 -3.23 -2.19 15.43
N ILE A 31 -2.67 -1.56 16.47
CA ILE A 31 -1.28 -1.04 16.44
C ILE A 31 -0.69 -1.14 17.85
N TYR A 32 0.45 -1.83 17.98
CA TYR A 32 1.36 -1.76 19.13
C TYR A 32 2.53 -0.83 18.77
N GLU A 33 2.82 0.12 19.68
CA GLU A 33 3.70 1.29 19.53
C GLU A 33 3.46 2.19 18.31
N LYS A 34 3.36 3.50 18.53
CA LYS A 34 2.99 4.45 17.48
C LYS A 34 4.11 5.44 17.22
N GLU A 35 4.59 5.43 15.98
CA GLU A 35 5.39 6.54 15.46
C GLU A 35 4.54 7.83 15.43
N PRO A 36 5.15 9.01 15.66
CA PRO A 36 4.45 10.30 15.62
C PRO A 36 3.63 10.52 14.35
N GLU A 37 4.17 10.14 13.20
CA GLU A 37 3.59 10.32 11.86
C GLU A 37 2.26 9.57 11.72
N VAL A 38 2.18 8.35 12.26
CA VAL A 38 0.95 7.54 12.27
C VAL A 38 -0.11 8.18 13.18
N THR A 39 0.33 8.74 14.32
CA THR A 39 -0.57 9.42 15.26
C THR A 39 -1.17 10.68 14.65
N ASP A 40 -0.38 11.45 13.90
CA ASP A 40 -0.84 12.65 13.20
C ASP A 40 -1.79 12.32 12.05
N MET A 41 -1.53 11.22 11.34
CA MET A 41 -2.40 10.73 10.27
C MET A 41 -3.78 10.31 10.78
N GLU A 42 -3.85 9.57 11.89
CA GLU A 42 -5.12 9.19 12.52
C GLU A 42 -5.97 10.40 12.96
N ARG A 43 -5.32 11.49 13.39
CA ARG A 43 -6.02 12.71 13.82
C ARG A 43 -6.53 13.52 12.63
N SER A 44 -5.92 13.35 11.47
CA SER A 44 -6.16 14.18 10.28
C SER A 44 -7.09 13.53 9.25
N VAL A 45 -7.22 12.21 9.29
CA VAL A 45 -7.97 11.42 8.31
C VAL A 45 -9.28 10.90 8.90
N LYS A 46 -10.39 11.10 8.18
CA LYS A 46 -11.69 10.50 8.51
C LYS A 46 -11.80 9.08 7.95
N GLY A 47 -11.04 8.14 8.52
CA GLY A 47 -11.09 6.73 8.15
C GLY A 47 -10.20 5.85 9.02
N GLU A 48 -9.96 4.63 8.56
CA GLU A 48 -9.19 3.64 9.30
C GLU A 48 -7.73 3.71 8.89
N VAL A 49 -6.86 4.00 9.85
CA VAL A 49 -5.42 3.94 9.65
C VAL A 49 -4.92 2.61 10.21
N ILE A 50 -4.30 1.81 9.35
CA ILE A 50 -3.71 0.52 9.70
C ILE A 50 -2.23 0.63 9.37
N SER A 51 -1.36 0.44 10.36
CA SER A 51 0.08 0.60 10.17
C SER A 51 0.85 -0.58 10.72
N SER A 52 2.01 -0.82 10.15
CA SER A 52 3.02 -1.76 10.62
C SER A 52 4.36 -1.03 10.63
N THR A 53 4.98 -0.97 11.80
CA THR A 53 6.24 -0.25 12.01
C THR A 53 7.40 -1.01 11.37
N PHE A 54 8.45 -0.31 10.92
CA PHE A 54 9.55 -0.90 10.14
C PHE A 54 10.35 -2.00 10.86
N ASP A 55 10.32 -2.02 12.19
CA ASP A 55 10.93 -3.06 13.03
C ASP A 55 10.20 -4.42 12.94
N GLN A 56 8.99 -4.44 12.40
CA GLN A 56 8.23 -5.67 12.25
C GLN A 56 8.80 -6.55 11.13
N PRO A 57 8.68 -7.89 11.25
CA PRO A 57 9.09 -8.79 10.18
C PRO A 57 8.33 -8.52 8.86
N PRO A 58 8.94 -8.77 7.69
CA PRO A 58 8.31 -8.64 6.38
C PRO A 58 6.93 -9.33 6.26
N ASP A 59 6.80 -10.52 6.87
CA ASP A 59 5.54 -11.28 6.92
C ASP A 59 4.39 -10.49 7.56
N ASN A 60 4.67 -9.65 8.55
CA ASN A 60 3.66 -8.81 9.19
C ASN A 60 3.11 -7.76 8.21
N HIS A 61 3.98 -7.11 7.43
CA HIS A 61 3.56 -6.16 6.39
C HIS A 61 2.69 -6.83 5.33
N ILE A 62 3.08 -8.03 4.89
CA ILE A 62 2.33 -8.85 3.94
C ILE A 62 0.95 -9.20 4.49
N GLN A 63 0.90 -9.69 5.74
CA GLN A 63 -0.34 -10.08 6.39
C GLN A 63 -1.29 -8.89 6.55
N VAL A 64 -0.78 -7.74 7.00
CA VAL A 64 -1.57 -6.51 7.12
C VAL A 64 -2.13 -6.10 5.76
N ALA A 65 -1.31 -6.09 4.71
CA ALA A 65 -1.76 -5.73 3.36
C ALA A 65 -2.85 -6.68 2.84
N GLU A 66 -2.67 -7.99 2.95
CA GLU A 66 -3.67 -8.96 2.50
C GLU A 66 -4.98 -8.83 3.28
N LEU A 67 -4.94 -8.68 4.61
CA LEU A 67 -6.15 -8.46 5.41
C LEU A 67 -6.91 -7.19 5.02
N VAL A 68 -6.18 -6.09 4.78
CA VAL A 68 -6.79 -4.85 4.29
C VAL A 68 -7.45 -5.04 2.94
N LEU A 69 -6.78 -5.72 2.01
CA LEU A 69 -7.34 -5.97 0.68
C LEU A 69 -8.62 -6.82 0.75
N GLN A 70 -8.61 -7.90 1.55
CA GLN A 70 -9.79 -8.74 1.73
C GLN A 70 -10.97 -7.97 2.33
N ARG A 71 -10.70 -7.10 3.31
CA ARG A 71 -11.73 -6.23 3.90
C ARG A 71 -12.28 -5.24 2.88
N ALA A 72 -11.41 -4.58 2.12
CA ALA A 72 -11.81 -3.63 1.10
C ALA A 72 -12.69 -4.30 0.03
N LYS A 73 -12.32 -5.49 -0.44
CA LYS A 73 -13.13 -6.27 -1.39
C LYS A 73 -14.53 -6.57 -0.87
N ARG A 74 -14.66 -7.02 0.39
CA ARG A 74 -15.97 -7.28 1.02
C ARG A 74 -16.84 -6.02 1.10
N LEU A 75 -16.24 -4.88 1.42
CA LEU A 75 -16.96 -3.59 1.45
C LEU A 75 -17.48 -3.22 0.05
N VAL A 76 -16.64 -3.42 -0.98
CA VAL A 76 -17.00 -3.15 -2.37
C VAL A 76 -18.09 -4.10 -2.88
N GLU A 77 -18.04 -5.39 -2.52
CA GLU A 77 -19.10 -6.37 -2.78
C GLU A 77 -20.44 -5.98 -2.13
N HIS A 78 -20.41 -5.20 -1.04
CA HIS A 78 -21.59 -4.64 -0.36
C HIS A 78 -22.01 -3.26 -0.92
N GLY A 79 -21.51 -2.86 -2.09
CA GLY A 79 -21.88 -1.60 -2.73
C GLY A 79 -21.21 -0.35 -2.14
N LYS A 80 -20.07 -0.50 -1.43
CA LYS A 80 -19.33 0.64 -0.89
C LYS A 80 -18.16 1.02 -1.77
N ASP A 81 -17.97 2.32 -1.96
CA ASP A 81 -16.74 2.84 -2.53
C ASP A 81 -15.65 2.89 -1.46
N VAL A 82 -14.47 2.39 -1.79
CA VAL A 82 -13.34 2.24 -0.88
C VAL A 82 -12.10 2.83 -1.53
N LEU A 83 -11.41 3.70 -0.79
CA LEU A 83 -10.09 4.22 -1.15
C LEU A 83 -9.03 3.64 -0.22
N ILE A 84 -8.02 3.00 -0.78
CA ILE A 84 -6.81 2.59 -0.08
C ILE A 84 -5.70 3.58 -0.44
N LEU A 85 -5.06 4.19 0.56
CA LEU A 85 -3.79 4.88 0.41
C LEU A 85 -2.68 3.99 0.97
N LEU A 86 -1.79 3.51 0.09
CA LEU A 86 -0.70 2.61 0.41
C LEU A 86 0.64 3.35 0.43
N ASP A 87 1.31 3.30 1.58
CA ASP A 87 2.70 3.73 1.76
C ASP A 87 3.57 2.54 2.17
N SER A 88 4.31 1.90 1.27
CA SER A 88 4.41 2.16 -0.17
C SER A 88 4.36 0.86 -0.96
N VAL A 89 4.06 0.93 -2.26
CA VAL A 89 4.07 -0.28 -3.10
C VAL A 89 5.47 -0.86 -3.22
N THR A 90 6.50 0.00 -3.21
CA THR A 90 7.91 -0.42 -3.20
C THR A 90 8.23 -1.22 -1.94
N ARG A 91 7.84 -0.73 -0.76
CA ARG A 91 8.08 -1.42 0.51
C ARG A 91 7.32 -2.75 0.58
N LEU A 92 6.07 -2.80 0.11
CA LEU A 92 5.30 -4.03 0.04
C LEU A 92 5.98 -5.07 -0.87
N ALA A 93 6.44 -4.66 -2.05
CA ALA A 93 7.14 -5.53 -2.98
C ALA A 93 8.46 -6.07 -2.38
N ARG A 94 9.23 -5.23 -1.67
CA ARG A 94 10.42 -5.68 -0.94
C ARG A 94 10.09 -6.70 0.15
N ALA A 95 9.00 -6.49 0.89
CA ALA A 95 8.56 -7.45 1.91
C ALA A 95 8.25 -8.83 1.30
N TYR A 96 7.52 -8.87 0.18
CA TYR A 96 7.28 -10.10 -0.57
C TYR A 96 8.57 -10.75 -1.08
N ASN A 97 9.52 -9.95 -1.58
CA ASN A 97 10.81 -10.45 -2.06
C ASN A 97 11.67 -11.09 -0.97
N LEU A 98 11.53 -10.62 0.28
CA LEU A 98 12.25 -11.18 1.43
C LEU A 98 11.58 -12.44 2.01
N SER A 99 10.27 -12.61 1.79
CA SER A 99 9.46 -13.63 2.48
C SER A 99 9.16 -14.85 1.60
N ILE A 100 9.11 -14.68 0.27
CA ILE A 100 8.79 -15.75 -0.66
C ILE A 100 10.02 -16.64 -0.91
N PRO A 101 9.87 -17.98 -0.93
CA PRO A 101 10.94 -18.87 -1.33
C PRO A 101 11.42 -18.57 -2.74
N ALA A 102 12.74 -18.55 -2.96
CA ALA A 102 13.31 -18.25 -4.26
C ALA A 102 12.78 -19.20 -5.35
N SER A 103 12.27 -18.63 -6.44
CA SER A 103 11.78 -19.38 -7.61
C SER A 103 12.90 -19.88 -8.52
N GLY A 104 14.14 -19.39 -8.29
CA GLY A 104 15.29 -19.58 -9.17
C GLY A 104 15.32 -18.64 -10.37
N ARG A 105 14.33 -17.74 -10.51
CA ARG A 105 14.27 -16.73 -11.57
C ARG A 105 14.37 -15.33 -10.97
N VAL A 106 15.61 -14.85 -10.87
CA VAL A 106 15.96 -13.55 -10.29
C VAL A 106 16.19 -12.54 -11.42
N LEU A 107 15.46 -11.43 -11.38
CA LEU A 107 15.61 -10.28 -12.26
C LEU A 107 16.85 -9.46 -11.86
N SER A 108 17.22 -8.49 -12.70
CA SER A 108 18.24 -7.51 -12.32
C SER A 108 17.89 -6.83 -10.99
N GLY A 109 18.88 -6.53 -10.16
CA GLY A 109 18.65 -5.91 -8.84
C GLY A 109 18.24 -6.88 -7.73
N GLY A 110 18.24 -8.19 -7.95
CA GLY A 110 18.01 -9.19 -6.89
C GLY A 110 16.52 -9.40 -6.55
N VAL A 111 15.63 -9.06 -7.48
CA VAL A 111 14.19 -9.25 -7.33
C VAL A 111 13.79 -10.60 -7.90
N ASP A 112 13.17 -11.46 -7.10
CA ASP A 112 12.58 -12.69 -7.60
C ASP A 112 11.32 -12.36 -8.40
N SER A 113 11.24 -12.86 -9.64
CA SER A 113 10.10 -12.60 -10.52
C SER A 113 8.76 -13.06 -9.93
N SER A 114 8.76 -14.13 -9.14
CA SER A 114 7.54 -14.63 -8.47
C SER A 114 7.11 -13.73 -7.31
N ALA A 115 8.04 -13.00 -6.69
CA ALA A 115 7.75 -12.12 -5.57
C ALA A 115 7.00 -10.85 -5.98
N LEU A 116 7.05 -10.46 -7.26
CA LEU A 116 6.30 -9.34 -7.79
C LEU A 116 4.82 -9.66 -8.06
N PHE A 117 4.46 -10.93 -8.17
CA PHE A 117 3.08 -11.31 -8.50
C PHE A 117 2.06 -10.89 -7.42
N PRO A 118 2.24 -11.21 -6.12
CA PRO A 118 1.29 -10.81 -5.09
C PRO A 118 1.08 -9.29 -4.95
N PRO A 119 2.12 -8.43 -4.90
CA PRO A 119 1.91 -6.99 -4.77
C PRO A 119 1.33 -6.38 -6.06
N LYS A 120 1.64 -6.90 -7.25
CA LYS A 120 0.94 -6.50 -8.50
C LYS A 120 -0.54 -6.87 -8.44
N ARG A 121 -0.88 -8.06 -7.94
CA ARG A 121 -2.26 -8.49 -7.73
C ARG A 121 -2.99 -7.61 -6.71
N PHE A 122 -2.30 -7.17 -5.65
CA PHE A 122 -2.83 -6.22 -4.68
C PHE A 122 -3.17 -4.89 -5.37
N PHE A 123 -2.21 -4.30 -6.09
CA PHE A 123 -2.39 -2.99 -6.74
C PHE A 123 -3.43 -3.04 -7.87
N GLY A 124 -3.40 -4.09 -8.69
CA GLY A 124 -4.40 -4.37 -9.75
C GLY A 124 -5.76 -4.83 -9.23
N ALA A 125 -5.98 -4.85 -7.92
CA ALA A 125 -7.32 -5.07 -7.38
C ALA A 125 -8.23 -3.85 -7.59
N ALA A 126 -7.64 -2.65 -7.71
CA ALA A 126 -8.37 -1.42 -7.98
C ALA A 126 -9.24 -1.54 -9.23
N ARG A 127 -10.54 -1.30 -9.10
CA ARG A 127 -11.52 -1.43 -10.18
C ARG A 127 -12.85 -0.79 -9.76
N ASN A 128 -13.60 -0.32 -10.75
CA ASN A 128 -15.01 -0.01 -10.58
C ASN A 128 -15.84 -1.28 -10.85
N ILE A 129 -16.83 -1.59 -10.02
CA ILE A 129 -17.72 -2.75 -10.18
C ILE A 129 -19.12 -2.26 -10.52
N GLU A 130 -19.67 -2.70 -11.66
CA GLU A 130 -20.96 -2.21 -12.20
C GLU A 130 -22.15 -2.43 -11.25
N ASP A 131 -22.29 -3.62 -10.68
CA ASP A 131 -23.33 -3.98 -9.70
C ASP A 131 -22.81 -3.93 -8.25
N GLY A 132 -21.73 -3.19 -7.99
CA GLY A 132 -21.08 -3.09 -6.69
C GLY A 132 -20.66 -1.65 -6.36
N GLY A 133 -19.70 -1.52 -5.47
CA GLY A 133 -18.99 -0.25 -5.27
C GLY A 133 -17.73 -0.16 -6.14
N SER A 134 -16.85 0.78 -5.80
CA SER A 134 -15.53 0.92 -6.41
C SER A 134 -14.39 0.69 -5.42
N LEU A 135 -13.31 0.06 -5.88
CA LEU A 135 -12.03 0.01 -5.16
C LEU A 135 -11.04 0.93 -5.87
N THR A 136 -10.65 2.02 -5.20
CA THR A 136 -9.55 2.87 -5.63
C THR A 136 -8.32 2.58 -4.77
N ILE A 137 -7.16 2.43 -5.39
CA ILE A 137 -5.87 2.28 -4.68
C ILE A 137 -4.94 3.35 -5.19
N LEU A 138 -4.45 4.20 -4.28
CA LEU A 138 -3.34 5.11 -4.52
C LEU A 138 -2.14 4.59 -3.73
N ALA A 139 -1.00 4.43 -4.39
CA ALA A 139 0.20 3.97 -3.73
C ALA A 139 1.39 4.86 -4.07
N THR A 140 2.24 5.13 -3.08
CA THR A 140 3.53 5.75 -3.36
C THR A 140 4.49 4.70 -3.90
N ALA A 141 5.35 5.13 -4.81
CA ALA A 141 6.48 4.35 -5.30
C ALA A 141 7.76 5.18 -5.07
N LEU A 142 8.79 4.52 -4.55
CA LEU A 142 10.09 5.14 -4.36
C LEU A 142 10.89 5.02 -5.65
N ILE A 143 11.37 6.15 -6.15
CA ILE A 143 12.27 6.27 -7.31
C ILE A 143 13.55 7.00 -6.89
N GLU A 144 14.62 6.87 -7.68
CA GLU A 144 15.90 7.55 -7.44
C GLU A 144 16.51 7.27 -6.05
N THR A 145 16.23 6.10 -5.48
CA THR A 145 16.76 5.69 -4.15
C THR A 145 18.21 5.24 -4.20
N GLY A 146 18.78 5.05 -5.40
CA GLY A 146 20.07 4.41 -5.63
C GLY A 146 20.02 2.87 -5.55
N SER A 147 18.86 2.29 -5.26
CA SER A 147 18.65 0.83 -5.23
C SER A 147 18.19 0.31 -6.58
N ARG A 148 18.99 -0.56 -7.20
CA ARG A 148 18.61 -1.22 -8.46
C ARG A 148 17.35 -2.09 -8.32
N MET A 149 17.09 -2.61 -7.12
CA MET A 149 15.86 -3.33 -6.80
C MET A 149 14.63 -2.40 -6.92
N ASP A 150 14.74 -1.18 -6.40
CA ASP A 150 13.62 -0.24 -6.37
C ASP A 150 13.32 0.27 -7.79
N ASP A 151 14.34 0.53 -8.61
CA ASP A 151 14.18 0.84 -10.04
C ASP A 151 13.38 -0.24 -10.77
N VAL A 152 13.74 -1.51 -10.54
CA VAL A 152 13.09 -2.66 -11.19
C VAL A 152 11.66 -2.84 -10.68
N ILE A 153 11.43 -2.68 -9.38
CA ILE A 153 10.08 -2.68 -8.83
C ILE A 153 9.25 -1.57 -9.49
N PHE A 154 9.75 -0.33 -9.54
CA PHE A 154 9.03 0.79 -10.14
C PHE A 154 8.62 0.49 -11.59
N GLU A 155 9.57 0.10 -12.43
CA GLU A 155 9.30 -0.22 -13.84
C GLU A 155 8.26 -1.34 -14.01
N GLU A 156 8.32 -2.37 -13.16
CA GLU A 156 7.36 -3.47 -13.18
C GLU A 156 5.93 -3.03 -12.78
N PHE A 157 5.80 -2.00 -11.94
CA PHE A 157 4.51 -1.45 -11.51
C PHE A 157 3.93 -0.40 -12.48
N LYS A 158 4.74 0.27 -13.30
CA LYS A 158 4.25 1.20 -14.35
C LYS A 158 3.25 0.53 -15.30
N GLY A 159 3.46 -0.75 -15.59
CA GLY A 159 2.54 -1.54 -16.43
C GLY A 159 1.26 -2.02 -15.73
N THR A 160 1.10 -1.78 -14.42
CA THR A 160 -0.05 -2.24 -13.63
C THR A 160 -1.05 -1.12 -13.33
N GLY A 161 -0.57 0.11 -13.14
CA GLY A 161 -1.40 1.29 -12.86
C GLY A 161 -2.03 1.90 -14.12
N ASN A 162 -3.01 2.80 -13.92
CA ASN A 162 -3.63 3.60 -14.97
C ASN A 162 -3.45 5.12 -14.78
N MET A 163 -2.76 5.54 -13.71
CA MET A 163 -2.45 6.92 -13.38
C MET A 163 -1.09 6.99 -12.69
N GLU A 164 -0.28 7.97 -13.04
CA GLU A 164 1.02 8.25 -12.45
C GLU A 164 1.11 9.76 -12.16
N ILE A 165 1.57 10.12 -10.96
CA ILE A 165 1.86 11.50 -10.57
C ILE A 165 3.31 11.53 -10.12
N ASN A 166 4.14 12.21 -10.90
CA ASN A 166 5.56 12.41 -10.57
C ASN A 166 5.72 13.67 -9.72
N LEU A 167 6.46 13.55 -8.63
CA LEU A 167 6.85 14.66 -7.77
C LEU A 167 8.33 14.97 -8.03
N ASP A 168 8.62 16.19 -8.46
CA ASP A 168 9.98 16.68 -8.66
C ASP A 168 10.57 17.17 -7.32
N ARG A 169 11.89 17.03 -7.14
CA ARG A 169 12.58 17.21 -5.87
C ARG A 169 13.22 18.59 -5.71
#